data_AF-A0A353K0D8-F1
#
_entry.id   AF-A0A353K0D8-F1
#
_cell.length_a   1.000
_cell.length_b   1.000
_cell.length_c   1.000
_cell.angle_alpha   90.00
_cell.angle_beta   90.00
_cell.angle_gamma   90.00
#
_symmetry.space_group_name_H-M   'P 1'
#
loop_
_entity.id
_entity.type
_entity.pdbx_description
1 polymer ?
#
loop_
_entity_poly.entity_id
_entity_poly.type
_entity_poly.pdbx_seq_one_letter_code
_entity_poly.pdbx_strand_id
1 'polypeptide(L)'
;GFKKIAWSRSCENAAMGDEKRKIYGVQFHPEVKHTEYGTKILQNFLYNVCGLKGNWNMSSFVQDKIKEIKEKVGKERVICGLSGGVDSSVAAVLTHKAVGNQLTCIFVDHGLLRKGEADEVYNTFKGKFGMNLIMVDA
;
A
#
# COMPACT_ATOMS: atom_id res chain seq x y z
N GLY A 1 25.26 28.99 -5.38
CA GLY A 1 25.49 28.01 -4.31
C GLY A 1 24.30 28.01 -3.37
N PHE A 2 24.36 27.23 -2.30
CA PHE A 2 23.29 27.15 -1.31
C PHE A 2 23.01 28.51 -0.65
N LYS A 3 21.74 28.75 -0.35
CA LYS A 3 21.25 29.89 0.43
C LYS A 3 20.49 29.39 1.65
N LYS A 4 20.62 30.12 2.76
CA LYS A 4 19.76 29.96 3.94
C LYS A 4 18.33 30.38 3.57
N ILE A 5 17.35 29.51 3.82
CA ILE A 5 15.94 29.75 3.51
C ILE A 5 15.01 29.60 4.72
N ALA A 6 15.51 29.03 5.83
CA ALA A 6 14.83 29.07 7.13
C ALA A 6 15.85 29.05 8.27
N TRP A 7 15.44 29.54 9.43
CA TRP A 7 16.24 29.57 10.66
C TRP A 7 15.35 29.43 11.90
N SER A 8 15.94 29.07 13.02
CA SER A 8 15.33 29.12 14.35
C SER A 8 16.35 29.67 15.36
N ARG A 9 15.90 29.98 16.58
CA ARG A 9 16.77 30.52 17.63
C ARG A 9 17.98 29.63 17.94
N SER A 10 17.83 28.31 17.85
CA SER A 10 18.88 27.34 18.13
C SER A 10 19.52 26.73 16.87
N CYS A 11 19.00 27.05 15.67
CA CYS A 11 19.48 26.50 14.42
C CYS A 11 19.50 27.58 13.34
N GLU A 12 20.68 28.16 13.10
CA GLU A 12 20.80 29.25 12.13
C GLU A 12 20.46 28.78 10.70
N ASN A 13 20.81 27.55 10.32
CA ASN A 13 20.52 26.98 8.99
C ASN A 13 19.48 25.87 9.10
N ALA A 14 18.27 26.20 9.55
CA ALA A 14 17.18 25.22 9.70
C ALA A 14 16.68 24.67 8.35
N ALA A 15 16.85 25.44 7.27
CA ALA A 15 16.73 24.94 5.91
C ALA A 15 17.66 25.70 4.95
N MET A 16 18.16 24.99 3.94
CA MET A 16 18.98 25.54 2.86
C MET A 16 18.51 25.06 1.49
N GLY A 17 18.73 25.87 0.47
CA GLY A 17 18.37 25.52 -0.91
C GLY A 17 19.32 26.08 -1.95
N ASP A 18 19.51 25.33 -3.03
CA ASP A 18 20.10 25.80 -4.28
C ASP A 18 19.07 25.60 -5.40
N GLU A 19 18.35 26.67 -5.74
CA GLU A 19 17.28 26.63 -6.73
C GLU A 19 17.76 26.22 -8.13
N LYS A 20 18.98 26.62 -8.52
CA LYS A 20 19.54 26.27 -9.83
C LYS A 20 19.77 24.77 -9.95
N ARG A 21 20.28 24.16 -8.88
CA ARG A 21 20.52 22.70 -8.81
C ARG A 21 19.32 21.90 -8.31
N LYS A 22 18.24 22.57 -7.87
CA LYS A 22 17.06 21.98 -7.24
C LYS A 22 17.40 21.09 -6.03
N ILE A 23 18.42 21.46 -5.26
CA ILE A 23 18.83 20.72 -4.06
C ILE A 23 18.34 21.50 -2.85
N TYR A 24 17.62 20.81 -1.95
CA TYR A 24 17.05 21.39 -0.74
C TYR A 24 17.38 20.50 0.46
N GLY A 25 17.61 21.12 1.61
CA GLY A 25 17.85 20.43 2.87
C GLY A 25 17.06 21.09 4.00
N VAL A 26 16.50 20.28 4.89
CA VAL A 26 15.77 20.71 6.08
C VAL A 26 16.32 19.99 7.30
N GLN A 27 16.39 20.68 8.44
CA GLN A 27 16.90 20.13 9.71
C GLN A 27 15.78 19.58 10.62
N PHE A 28 14.60 19.35 10.05
CA PHE A 28 13.41 18.83 10.72
C PHE A 28 12.71 17.79 9.84
N HIS A 29 11.75 17.07 10.41
CA HIS A 29 11.04 15.97 9.76
C HIS A 29 9.70 16.45 9.16
N PRO A 30 9.61 16.75 7.85
CA PRO A 30 8.34 17.16 7.22
C PRO A 30 7.32 16.01 7.10
N GLU A 31 7.71 14.76 7.32
CA GLU A 31 6.84 13.58 7.24
C GLU A 31 6.00 13.34 8.50
N VAL A 32 6.40 13.89 9.65
CA VAL A 32 5.70 13.65 10.91
C VAL A 32 4.57 14.66 11.14
N LYS A 33 3.49 14.23 11.80
CA LYS A 33 2.33 15.07 12.11
C LYS A 33 2.65 16.32 12.94
N HIS A 34 3.76 16.31 13.68
CA HIS A 34 4.19 17.45 14.49
C HIS A 34 4.66 18.65 13.65
N THR A 35 4.99 18.44 12.37
CA THR A 35 5.29 19.53 11.44
C THR A 35 4.01 19.92 10.72
N GLU A 36 3.32 20.95 11.20
CA GLU A 36 1.98 21.38 10.71
C GLU A 36 1.88 21.47 9.18
N TYR A 37 2.92 22.03 8.53
CA TYR A 37 2.98 22.19 7.07
C TYR A 37 3.86 21.16 6.36
N GLY A 38 4.24 20.07 7.04
CA GLY A 38 5.16 19.06 6.53
C GLY A 38 4.70 18.43 5.21
N THR A 39 3.44 18.03 5.14
CA THR A 39 2.82 17.52 3.90
C THR A 39 2.90 18.53 2.76
N LYS A 40 2.68 19.82 3.03
CA LYS A 40 2.74 20.88 2.00
C LYS A 40 4.16 21.06 1.48
N ILE A 41 5.18 20.96 2.35
CA ILE A 41 6.59 21.01 1.97
C ILE A 41 6.92 19.85 1.01
N LEU A 42 6.53 18.63 1.37
CA LEU A 42 6.75 17.44 0.53
C LEU A 42 6.01 17.54 -0.81
N GLN A 43 4.76 18.00 -0.81
CA GLN A 43 3.99 18.23 -2.04
C GLN A 43 4.66 19.25 -2.97
N ASN A 44 5.14 20.37 -2.42
CA ASN A 44 5.85 21.37 -3.20
C ASN A 44 7.13 20.79 -3.82
N PHE A 45 7.86 19.98 -3.07
CA PHE A 45 9.05 19.32 -3.59
C PHE A 45 8.71 18.35 -4.72
N LEU A 46 7.73 17.45 -4.53
CA LEU A 46 7.35 16.45 -5.53
C LEU A 46 6.78 17.09 -6.80
N TYR A 47 5.88 18.06 -6.68
CA TYR A 47 5.11 18.57 -7.81
C TYR A 47 5.68 19.83 -8.43
N ASN A 48 6.22 20.76 -7.64
CA ASN A 48 6.75 22.02 -8.18
C ASN A 48 8.24 21.94 -8.48
N VAL A 49 9.03 21.26 -7.64
CA VAL A 49 10.49 21.14 -7.84
C VAL A 49 10.81 19.99 -8.80
N CYS A 50 10.34 18.77 -8.49
CA CYS A 50 10.57 17.58 -9.30
C CYS A 50 9.65 17.49 -10.53
N GLY A 51 8.52 18.20 -10.56
CA GLY A 51 7.61 18.21 -11.70
C GLY A 51 6.81 16.90 -11.88
N LEU A 52 6.61 16.13 -10.81
CA LEU A 52 5.81 14.91 -10.86
C LEU A 52 4.33 15.25 -11.10
N LYS A 53 3.58 14.33 -11.73
CA LYS A 53 2.16 14.57 -12.08
C LYS A 53 1.17 14.11 -11.01
N GLY A 54 1.61 13.33 -10.03
CA GLY A 54 0.71 12.76 -9.00
C GLY A 54 -0.36 11.82 -9.56
N ASN A 55 -0.08 11.14 -10.68
CA ASN A 55 -1.03 10.26 -11.37
C ASN A 55 -1.18 8.88 -10.73
N TRP A 56 -0.43 8.58 -9.66
CA TRP A 56 -0.58 7.34 -8.91
C TRP A 56 -1.94 7.31 -8.21
N ASN A 57 -2.79 6.37 -8.64
CA ASN A 57 -4.08 6.15 -8.01
C ASN A 57 -4.35 4.66 -7.89
N MET A 58 -5.06 4.27 -6.84
CA MET A 58 -5.28 2.87 -6.51
C MET A 58 -6.08 2.12 -7.58
N SER A 59 -6.98 2.81 -8.29
CA SER A 59 -7.78 2.21 -9.37
C SER A 59 -6.90 1.75 -10.53
N SER A 60 -5.97 2.60 -11.00
CA SER A 60 -5.01 2.24 -12.05
C SER A 60 -4.10 1.08 -11.61
N PHE A 61 -3.58 1.15 -10.38
CA PHE A 61 -2.75 0.10 -9.82
C PHE A 61 -3.46 -1.25 -9.78
N VAL A 62 -4.72 -1.29 -9.36
CA VAL A 62 -5.52 -2.54 -9.32
C VAL A 62 -5.68 -3.12 -10.72
N GLN A 63 -5.97 -2.31 -11.74
CA GLN A 63 -6.10 -2.79 -13.12
C GLN A 63 -4.78 -3.35 -13.65
N ASP A 64 -3.68 -2.62 -13.45
CA ASP A 64 -2.35 -3.04 -13.88
C ASP A 64 -1.93 -4.36 -13.23
N LYS A 65 -2.19 -4.50 -11.91
CA LYS A 65 -1.85 -5.72 -11.18
C LYS A 65 -2.73 -6.90 -11.54
N ILE A 66 -4.02 -6.70 -11.81
CA ILE A 66 -4.90 -7.76 -12.33
C ILE A 66 -4.35 -8.31 -13.65
N LYS A 67 -3.92 -7.43 -14.56
CA LYS A 67 -3.33 -7.82 -15.83
C LYS A 67 -2.01 -8.59 -15.63
N GLU A 68 -1.11 -8.07 -14.82
CA GLU A 68 0.19 -8.71 -14.52
C GLU A 68 0.02 -10.10 -13.90
N ILE A 69 -0.89 -10.25 -12.94
CA ILE A 69 -1.18 -11.55 -12.30
C ILE A 69 -1.73 -12.52 -13.34
N LYS A 70 -2.68 -12.09 -14.17
CA LYS A 70 -3.27 -12.94 -15.20
C LYS A 70 -2.25 -13.41 -16.22
N GLU A 71 -1.36 -12.53 -16.67
CA GLU A 71 -0.28 -12.86 -17.60
C GLU A 71 0.73 -13.84 -16.97
N LYS A 72 1.09 -13.60 -15.71
CA LYS A 72 2.06 -14.44 -15.00
C LYS A 72 1.54 -15.83 -14.67
N VAL A 73 0.26 -15.95 -14.30
CA VAL A 73 -0.37 -17.23 -13.95
C VAL A 73 -0.75 -18.04 -15.20
N GLY A 74 -1.19 -17.37 -16.27
CA GLY A 74 -1.63 -18.04 -17.48
C GLY A 74 -2.76 -19.03 -17.20
N LYS A 75 -2.51 -20.32 -17.41
CA LYS A 75 -3.50 -21.41 -17.23
C LYS A 75 -3.28 -22.24 -15.97
N GLU A 76 -2.23 -21.93 -15.20
CA GLU A 76 -1.88 -22.69 -14.00
C GLU A 76 -2.85 -22.41 -12.85
N ARG A 77 -2.84 -23.29 -11.84
CA ARG A 77 -3.59 -23.07 -10.59
C ARG A 77 -2.72 -22.38 -9.55
N VAL A 78 -3.36 -21.59 -8.69
CA VAL A 78 -2.70 -20.81 -7.64
C VAL A 78 -3.32 -21.15 -6.29
N ILE A 79 -2.48 -21.23 -5.26
CA ILE A 79 -2.91 -21.42 -3.88
C ILE A 79 -2.57 -20.15 -3.09
N CYS A 80 -3.49 -19.71 -2.23
CA CYS A 80 -3.27 -18.61 -1.30
C CYS A 80 -3.57 -19.06 0.13
N GLY A 81 -2.58 -18.96 1.03
CA GLY A 81 -2.81 -19.09 2.46
C GLY A 81 -3.50 -17.82 2.97
N LEU A 82 -4.71 -17.97 3.48
CA LEU A 82 -5.53 -16.89 4.00
C LEU A 82 -5.43 -16.94 5.53
N SER A 83 -4.94 -15.87 6.16
CA SER A 83 -4.77 -15.81 7.62
C SER A 83 -5.87 -15.02 8.34
N GLY A 84 -6.77 -14.38 7.59
CA GLY A 84 -7.75 -13.40 8.10
C GLY A 84 -7.20 -11.97 8.18
N GLY A 85 -5.89 -11.78 8.00
CA GLY A 85 -5.26 -10.45 7.93
C GLY A 85 -5.61 -9.68 6.66
N VAL A 86 -5.51 -8.34 6.73
CA VAL A 86 -5.80 -7.42 5.61
C VAL A 86 -4.94 -7.73 4.38
N ASP A 87 -3.65 -8.02 4.57
CA ASP A 87 -2.72 -8.22 3.45
C ASP A 87 -3.07 -9.48 2.64
N SER A 88 -3.23 -10.63 3.30
CA SER A 88 -3.64 -11.88 2.64
C SER A 88 -5.03 -11.76 2.02
N SER A 89 -5.93 -11.00 2.66
CA SER A 89 -7.27 -10.73 2.18
C SER A 89 -7.27 -9.93 0.87
N VAL A 90 -6.50 -8.84 0.81
CA VAL A 90 -6.35 -8.01 -0.39
C VAL A 90 -5.67 -8.80 -1.50
N ALA A 91 -4.61 -9.56 -1.18
CA ALA A 91 -3.92 -10.42 -2.14
C ALA A 91 -4.86 -11.49 -2.74
N ALA A 92 -5.67 -12.14 -1.90
CA ALA A 92 -6.63 -13.16 -2.31
C ALA A 92 -7.69 -12.57 -3.24
N VAL A 93 -8.30 -11.43 -2.88
CA VAL A 93 -9.32 -10.77 -3.72
C VAL A 93 -8.72 -10.28 -5.04
N LEU A 94 -7.54 -9.67 -5.00
CA LEU A 94 -6.88 -9.17 -6.22
C LEU A 94 -6.54 -10.32 -7.18
N THR A 95 -6.03 -11.42 -6.64
CA THR A 95 -5.73 -12.63 -7.43
C THR A 95 -7.00 -13.28 -7.95
N HIS A 96 -8.06 -13.36 -7.14
CA HIS A 96 -9.35 -13.88 -7.60
C HIS A 96 -9.95 -13.05 -8.74
N LYS A 97 -9.85 -11.71 -8.67
CA LYS A 97 -10.26 -10.85 -9.79
C LYS A 97 -9.46 -11.09 -11.06
N ALA A 98 -8.20 -11.51 -10.95
CA ALA A 98 -7.34 -11.80 -12.08
C ALA A 98 -7.59 -13.17 -12.72
N VAL A 99 -7.76 -14.22 -11.91
CA VAL A 99 -7.75 -15.62 -12.39
C VAL A 99 -8.93 -16.47 -11.93
N GLY A 100 -9.88 -15.88 -11.20
CA GLY A 100 -11.14 -16.52 -10.81
C GLY A 100 -10.95 -17.87 -10.12
N ASN A 101 -11.50 -18.91 -10.74
CA ASN A 101 -11.52 -20.29 -10.22
C ASN A 101 -10.15 -20.99 -10.26
N GLN A 102 -9.12 -20.40 -10.87
CA GLN A 102 -7.75 -20.92 -10.79
C GLN A 102 -7.16 -20.75 -9.39
N LEU A 103 -7.70 -19.81 -8.59
CA LEU A 103 -7.29 -19.57 -7.22
C LEU A 103 -8.04 -20.49 -6.25
N THR A 104 -7.30 -21.16 -5.38
CA THR A 104 -7.82 -21.84 -4.19
C THR A 104 -7.23 -21.21 -2.94
N CYS A 105 -8.08 -20.68 -2.07
CA CYS A 105 -7.67 -20.15 -0.78
C CYS A 105 -7.76 -21.24 0.28
N ILE A 106 -6.79 -21.28 1.18
CA ILE A 106 -6.76 -22.20 2.33
C ILE A 106 -6.72 -21.34 3.59
N PHE A 107 -7.72 -21.48 4.44
CA PHE A 107 -7.82 -20.82 5.73
C PHE A 107 -7.71 -21.88 6.83
N VAL A 108 -6.81 -21.68 7.78
CA VAL A 108 -6.58 -22.59 8.91
C VAL A 108 -7.02 -21.88 10.19
N ASP A 109 -8.09 -22.37 10.79
CA ASP A 109 -8.45 -22.01 12.16
C ASP A 109 -7.65 -22.91 13.09
N HIS A 110 -6.67 -22.33 13.76
CA HIS A 110 -5.78 -23.00 14.71
C HIS A 110 -6.24 -22.81 16.17
N GLY A 111 -7.49 -22.38 16.39
CA GLY A 111 -8.07 -22.17 17.72
C GLY A 111 -7.55 -20.95 18.51
N LEU A 112 -6.71 -20.11 17.90
CA LEU A 112 -6.15 -18.88 18.53
C LEU A 112 -6.61 -17.60 17.85
N LEU A 113 -7.67 -17.68 17.03
CA LEU A 113 -8.27 -16.52 16.38
C LEU A 113 -9.18 -15.74 17.34
N ARG A 114 -9.54 -14.50 16.99
CA ARG A 114 -10.50 -13.73 17.78
C ARG A 114 -11.89 -14.34 17.62
N LYS A 115 -12.74 -14.08 18.62
CA LYS A 115 -14.14 -14.54 18.63
C LYS A 115 -14.85 -14.12 17.34
N GLY A 116 -15.33 -15.11 16.57
CA GLY A 116 -16.09 -14.90 15.34
C GLY A 116 -15.26 -14.63 14.08
N GLU A 117 -13.93 -14.56 14.18
CA GLU A 117 -13.05 -14.25 13.05
C GLU A 117 -13.12 -15.30 11.93
N ALA A 118 -13.19 -16.58 12.29
CA ALA A 118 -13.33 -17.67 11.33
C ALA A 118 -14.64 -17.59 10.52
N ASP A 119 -15.76 -17.30 11.19
CA ASP A 119 -17.07 -17.12 10.55
C ASP A 119 -17.09 -15.88 9.64
N GLU A 120 -16.50 -14.76 10.09
CA GLU A 120 -16.39 -13.53 9.31
C GLU A 120 -15.59 -13.75 8.02
N VAL A 121 -14.46 -14.45 8.11
CA VAL A 121 -13.63 -14.83 6.96
C VAL A 121 -14.44 -15.72 6.01
N TYR A 122 -15.05 -16.79 6.51
CA TYR A 122 -15.82 -17.70 5.67
C TYR A 122 -16.96 -16.99 4.92
N ASN A 123 -17.76 -16.20 5.64
CA ASN A 123 -18.89 -15.46 5.07
C ASN A 123 -18.45 -14.41 4.05
N THR A 124 -17.30 -13.78 4.26
CA THR A 124 -16.76 -12.77 3.34
C THR A 124 -16.27 -13.41 2.05
N PHE A 125 -15.34 -14.37 2.13
CA PHE A 125 -14.65 -14.88 0.95
C PHE A 125 -15.47 -15.89 0.18
N LYS A 126 -16.13 -16.83 0.85
CA LYS A 126 -16.95 -17.84 0.17
C LYS A 126 -18.36 -17.32 -0.12
N GLY A 127 -18.95 -16.55 0.80
CA GLY A 127 -20.29 -15.98 0.64
C GLY A 127 -20.32 -14.81 -0.34
N LYS A 128 -19.73 -13.66 0.04
CA LYS A 128 -19.82 -12.42 -0.75
C LYS A 128 -19.00 -12.44 -2.03
N PHE A 129 -17.78 -12.98 -1.98
CA PHE A 129 -16.87 -13.00 -3.13
C PHE A 129 -16.95 -14.28 -3.96
N GLY A 130 -17.63 -15.34 -3.49
CA GLY A 130 -17.76 -16.59 -4.25
C GLY A 130 -16.44 -17.31 -4.49
N MET A 131 -15.44 -17.09 -3.64
CA MET A 131 -14.09 -17.63 -3.82
C MET A 131 -14.03 -19.11 -3.42
N ASN A 132 -13.17 -19.88 -4.09
CA ASN A 132 -12.88 -21.25 -3.69
C ASN A 132 -12.04 -21.22 -2.39
N LEU A 133 -12.71 -21.48 -1.26
CA LEU A 133 -12.12 -21.47 0.07
C LEU A 133 -12.22 -22.84 0.73
N ILE A 134 -11.07 -23.39 1.09
CA ILE A 134 -10.92 -24.57 1.95
C ILE A 134 -10.67 -24.06 3.37
N MET A 135 -11.53 -24.47 4.30
CA MET A 135 -11.39 -24.17 5.72
C MET A 135 -10.89 -25.44 6.43
N VAL A 136 -9.85 -25.29 7.24
CA VAL A 136 -9.24 -26.35 8.05
C VAL A 136 -9.38 -25.95 9.51
N ASP A 137 -9.94 -26.84 10.31
CA ASP A 137 -10.01 -26.73 11.78
C ASP A 137 -8.88 -27.60 12.36
N ALA A 138 -7.97 -27.00 13.13
CA ALA A 138 -6.69 -27.60 13.55
C ALA A 138 -6.30 -27.28 14.99
#